data_AF-A0A1U7GDJ6-F1
#
_entry.id   AF-A0A1U7GDJ6-F1
#
_cell.length_a   1.000
_cell.length_b   1.000
_cell.length_c   1.000
_cell.angle_alpha   90.00
_cell.angle_beta   90.00
_cell.angle_gamma   90.00
#
_symmetry.space_group_name_H-M   'P 1'
#
loop_
_entity.id
_entity.type
_entity.pdbx_description
1 polymer ?
#
loop_
_entity_poly.entity_id
_entity_poly.type
_entity_poly.pdbx_seq_one_letter_code
_entity_poly.pdbx_strand_id
1 'polypeptide(L)'
;MDRIKAVEREYDATAQAVAGWKRSIQEGKGRLLKPASLRDLKSAVDNLESTYLIRVWAEFETALLSYRRHVTGIADDRMGAKNLVDWTAGVKQGRQISSTVVKDVHKIREYRNHMVHERDDVAPPPAVVIKVARRWLNNFLQALPERW
;
A
#
# COMPACT_ATOMS: atom_id res chain seq x y z
N MET A 1 -3.29 13.42 1.54
CA MET A 1 -2.90 12.48 2.62
C MET A 1 -4.07 11.66 3.16
N ASP A 2 -5.30 12.17 3.11
CA ASP A 2 -6.45 11.50 3.77
C ASP A 2 -6.80 10.12 3.20
N ARG A 3 -6.57 9.89 1.89
CA ARG A 3 -6.91 8.60 1.24
C ARG A 3 -6.07 7.43 1.76
N ILE A 4 -4.75 7.58 1.83
CA ILE A 4 -3.84 6.57 2.41
C ILE A 4 -4.23 6.25 3.87
N LYS A 5 -4.56 7.27 4.65
CA LYS A 5 -5.02 7.10 6.05
C LYS A 5 -6.40 6.48 6.15
N ALA A 6 -7.28 6.70 5.18
CA ALA A 6 -8.58 6.04 5.11
C ALA A 6 -8.42 4.53 4.87
N VAL A 7 -7.53 4.13 3.95
CA VAL A 7 -7.24 2.72 3.68
C VAL A 7 -6.64 2.00 4.90
N GLU A 8 -5.73 2.63 5.65
CA GLU A 8 -5.21 2.06 6.92
C GLU A 8 -6.35 1.86 7.94
N ARG A 9 -7.24 2.85 8.10
CA ARG A 9 -8.38 2.73 9.02
C ARG A 9 -9.35 1.64 8.61
N GLU A 10 -9.60 1.49 7.31
CA GLU A 10 -10.41 0.42 6.76
C GLU A 10 -9.78 -0.96 7.01
N TYR A 11 -8.45 -1.08 6.85
CA TYR A 11 -7.70 -2.27 7.24
C TYR A 11 -7.88 -2.59 8.74
N ASP A 12 -7.65 -1.61 9.62
CA ASP A 12 -7.73 -1.83 11.07
C ASP A 12 -9.14 -2.29 11.49
N ALA A 13 -10.18 -1.69 10.91
CA ALA A 13 -11.58 -2.08 11.15
C ALA A 13 -11.86 -3.50 10.62
N THR A 14 -11.41 -3.81 9.40
CA THR A 14 -11.60 -5.12 8.78
C THR A 14 -10.86 -6.21 9.54
N ALA A 15 -9.61 -5.95 9.96
CA ALA A 15 -8.80 -6.89 10.72
C ALA A 15 -9.47 -7.23 12.06
N GLN A 16 -10.01 -6.24 12.76
CA GLN A 16 -10.78 -6.46 13.99
C GLN A 16 -12.05 -7.27 13.74
N ALA A 17 -12.82 -6.94 12.69
CA ALA A 17 -14.04 -7.66 12.33
C ALA A 17 -13.77 -9.13 11.98
N VAL A 18 -12.76 -9.39 11.14
CA VAL A 18 -12.37 -10.74 10.72
C VAL A 18 -11.83 -11.54 11.92
N ALA A 19 -11.03 -10.93 12.80
CA ALA A 19 -10.53 -11.59 14.01
C ALA A 19 -11.69 -11.95 14.96
N GLY A 20 -12.65 -11.04 15.16
CA GLY A 20 -13.85 -11.30 15.95
C GLY A 20 -14.72 -12.41 15.37
N TRP A 21 -14.92 -12.42 14.05
CA TRP A 21 -15.70 -13.45 13.37
C TRP A 21 -15.02 -14.82 13.44
N LYS A 22 -13.70 -14.88 13.22
CA LYS A 22 -12.90 -16.11 13.40
C LYS A 22 -13.05 -16.69 14.80
N ARG A 23 -12.99 -15.85 15.84
CA ARG A 23 -13.22 -16.27 17.22
C ARG A 23 -14.64 -16.80 17.43
N SER A 24 -15.65 -16.10 16.92
CA SER A 24 -17.06 -16.53 17.01
C SER A 24 -17.29 -17.91 16.38
N ILE A 25 -16.66 -18.20 15.22
CA ILE A 25 -16.71 -19.52 14.59
C ILE A 25 -16.02 -20.58 15.45
N GLN A 26 -14.84 -20.28 16.01
CA GLN A 26 -14.10 -21.20 16.89
C GLN A 26 -14.88 -21.55 18.17
N GLU A 27 -15.66 -20.60 18.69
CA GLU A 27 -16.52 -20.79 19.87
C GLU A 27 -17.87 -21.45 19.52
N GLY A 28 -18.13 -21.80 18.26
CA GLY A 28 -19.40 -22.38 17.81
C GLY A 28 -20.58 -21.41 17.79
N LYS A 29 -20.34 -20.11 18.01
CA LYS A 29 -21.36 -19.04 18.01
C LYS A 29 -21.66 -18.50 16.62
N GLY A 30 -20.78 -18.75 15.66
CA GLY A 30 -20.91 -18.36 14.26
C GLY A 30 -20.76 -19.54 13.31
N ARG A 31 -21.23 -19.38 12.08
CA ARG A 31 -21.05 -20.34 11.00
C ARG A 31 -20.62 -19.65 9.72
N LEU A 32 -19.81 -20.33 8.92
CA LEU A 32 -19.51 -19.91 7.55
C LEU A 32 -20.72 -20.18 6.66
N LEU A 33 -20.99 -19.25 5.75
CA LEU A 33 -21.98 -19.44 4.69
C LEU A 33 -21.33 -20.18 3.53
N LYS A 34 -21.98 -21.23 3.02
CA LYS A 34 -21.51 -21.93 1.83
C LYS A 34 -21.49 -20.98 0.62
N PRO A 35 -20.49 -21.08 -0.27
CA PRO A 35 -19.49 -22.14 -0.38
C PRO A 35 -18.23 -21.96 0.49
N ALA A 36 -18.13 -20.89 1.30
CA ALA A 36 -16.91 -20.59 2.06
C ALA A 36 -16.59 -21.66 3.12
N SER A 37 -15.30 -22.00 3.21
CA SER A 37 -14.73 -22.98 4.14
C SER A 37 -13.80 -22.33 5.16
N LEU A 38 -13.42 -23.08 6.21
CA LEU A 38 -12.44 -22.62 7.20
C LEU A 38 -11.07 -22.32 6.56
N ARG A 39 -10.75 -23.03 5.46
CA ARG A 39 -9.54 -22.77 4.67
C ARG A 39 -9.62 -21.40 4.02
N ASP A 40 -10.76 -21.04 3.44
CA ASP A 40 -10.96 -19.74 2.80
C ASP A 40 -10.87 -18.60 3.83
N LEU A 41 -11.46 -18.79 5.01
CA LEU A 41 -11.34 -17.83 6.10
C LEU A 41 -9.87 -17.66 6.54
N LYS A 42 -9.12 -18.75 6.66
CA LYS A 42 -7.69 -18.69 6.98
C LYS A 42 -6.92 -17.93 5.89
N SER A 43 -7.11 -18.27 4.62
CA SER A 43 -6.48 -17.58 3.50
C SER A 43 -6.84 -16.08 3.47
N ALA A 44 -8.09 -15.72 3.76
CA ALA A 44 -8.53 -14.33 3.82
C ALA A 44 -7.84 -13.56 4.96
N VAL A 45 -7.70 -14.17 6.14
CA VAL A 45 -6.96 -13.60 7.28
C VAL A 45 -5.49 -13.39 6.92
N ASP A 46 -4.85 -14.42 6.37
CA ASP A 46 -3.41 -14.41 6.07
C ASP A 46 -3.07 -13.40 4.97
N ASN A 47 -3.97 -13.17 4.01
CA ASN A 47 -3.76 -12.23 2.90
C ASN A 47 -4.33 -10.83 3.12
N LEU A 48 -4.97 -10.56 4.26
CA LEU A 48 -5.67 -9.31 4.51
C LEU A 48 -4.71 -8.11 4.43
N GLU A 49 -3.59 -8.17 5.15
CA GLU A 49 -2.63 -7.08 5.18
C GLU A 49 -2.00 -6.82 3.81
N SER A 50 -1.61 -7.88 3.10
CA SER A 50 -1.07 -7.80 1.73
C SER A 50 -2.04 -7.11 0.77
N THR A 51 -3.33 -7.46 0.85
CA THR A 51 -4.39 -6.86 0.04
C THR A 51 -4.50 -5.36 0.29
N TYR A 52 -4.49 -4.95 1.56
CA TYR A 52 -4.58 -3.55 1.92
C TYR A 52 -3.30 -2.78 1.64
N LEU A 53 -2.12 -3.41 1.70
CA LEU A 53 -0.85 -2.79 1.31
C LEU A 53 -0.84 -2.45 -0.18
N ILE A 54 -1.35 -3.34 -1.04
CA ILE A 54 -1.55 -3.07 -2.47
C ILE A 54 -2.45 -1.85 -2.67
N ARG A 55 -3.55 -1.74 -1.91
CA ARG A 55 -4.47 -0.59 -1.97
C ARG A 55 -3.79 0.70 -1.49
N VAL A 56 -3.05 0.66 -0.38
CA VAL A 56 -2.27 1.80 0.13
C VAL A 56 -1.26 2.29 -0.93
N TRP A 57 -0.57 1.35 -1.60
CA TRP A 57 0.34 1.68 -2.69
C TRP A 57 -0.40 2.34 -3.87
N ALA A 58 -1.55 1.81 -4.27
CA ALA A 58 -2.33 2.37 -5.38
C ALA A 58 -2.78 3.81 -5.11
N GLU A 59 -3.20 4.14 -3.87
CA GLU A 59 -3.53 5.51 -3.49
C GLU A 59 -2.31 6.44 -3.53
N PHE A 60 -1.14 5.95 -3.10
CA PHE A 60 0.11 6.70 -3.22
C PHE A 60 0.50 6.96 -4.68
N GLU A 61 0.46 5.94 -5.52
CA GLU A 61 0.77 6.04 -6.95
C GLU A 61 -0.20 7.02 -7.65
N THR A 62 -1.48 6.97 -7.29
CA THR A 62 -2.49 7.94 -7.76
C THR A 62 -2.13 9.37 -7.38
N ALA A 63 -1.65 9.59 -6.15
CA ALA A 63 -1.21 10.91 -5.71
C ALA A 63 0.02 11.40 -6.49
N LEU A 64 1.00 10.53 -6.75
CA LEU A 64 2.17 10.87 -7.57
C LEU A 64 1.79 11.20 -9.02
N LEU A 65 0.89 10.42 -9.62
CA LEU A 65 0.37 10.69 -10.97
C LEU A 65 -0.40 12.01 -11.03
N SER A 66 -1.15 12.35 -9.98
CA SER A 66 -1.83 13.65 -9.86
C SER A 66 -0.82 14.79 -9.77
N TYR A 67 0.21 14.65 -8.93
CA TYR A 67 1.29 15.64 -8.81
C TYR A 67 2.02 15.82 -10.14
N ARG A 68 2.37 14.73 -10.80
CA ARG A 68 3.01 14.77 -12.11
C ARG A 68 2.19 15.52 -13.14
N ARG A 69 0.89 15.21 -13.24
CA ARG A 69 -0.05 15.90 -14.13
C ARG A 69 -0.09 17.41 -13.87
N HIS A 70 -0.08 17.82 -12.60
CA HIS A 70 0.00 19.23 -12.23
C HIS A 70 1.29 19.89 -12.73
N VAL A 71 2.45 19.26 -12.49
CA VAL A 71 3.76 19.84 -12.82
C VAL A 71 4.03 19.89 -14.32
N THR A 72 3.64 18.85 -15.07
CA THR A 72 3.98 18.72 -16.49
C THR A 72 2.86 19.14 -17.45
N GLY A 73 1.61 19.22 -16.97
CA GLY A 73 0.43 19.42 -17.82
C GLY A 73 0.07 18.22 -18.71
N ILE A 74 0.78 17.10 -18.60
CA ILE A 74 0.58 15.92 -19.46
C ILE A 74 -0.34 14.93 -18.76
N ALA A 75 -1.55 14.74 -19.31
CA ALA A 75 -2.60 13.92 -18.70
C ALA A 75 -2.34 12.41 -18.81
N ASP A 76 -1.68 11.95 -19.87
CA ASP A 76 -1.66 10.53 -20.25
C ASP A 76 -0.26 10.07 -20.65
N ASP A 77 0.58 9.83 -19.64
CA ASP A 77 1.88 9.22 -19.85
C ASP A 77 2.10 8.05 -18.88
N ARG A 78 2.37 6.89 -19.47
CA ARG A 78 2.58 5.61 -18.79
C ARG A 78 4.00 5.57 -18.23
N MET A 79 4.20 6.25 -17.10
CA MET A 79 5.44 6.15 -16.33
C MET A 79 5.37 4.98 -15.35
N GLY A 80 6.32 4.06 -15.43
CA GLY A 80 6.42 2.95 -14.48
C GLY A 80 6.66 3.43 -13.05
N ALA A 81 6.12 2.72 -12.06
CA ALA A 81 6.12 3.11 -10.65
C ALA A 81 7.50 3.51 -10.07
N LYS A 82 8.58 2.80 -10.45
CA LYS A 82 9.95 3.18 -10.06
C LYS A 82 10.31 4.57 -10.58
N ASN A 83 10.14 4.79 -11.88
CA ASN A 83 10.48 6.04 -12.53
C ASN A 83 9.61 7.18 -12.02
N LEU A 84 8.36 6.90 -11.68
CA LEU A 84 7.46 7.90 -11.09
C LEU A 84 7.96 8.39 -9.73
N VAL A 85 8.37 7.48 -8.84
CA VAL A 85 8.95 7.84 -7.53
C VAL A 85 10.26 8.61 -7.71
N ASP A 86 11.17 8.11 -8.56
CA ASP A 86 12.48 8.74 -8.79
C ASP A 86 12.33 10.13 -9.42
N TRP A 87 11.42 10.27 -10.40
CA TRP A 87 11.11 11.54 -11.05
C TRP A 87 10.54 12.52 -10.02
N THR A 88 9.52 12.12 -9.24
CA THR A 88 8.92 13.00 -8.23
C THR A 88 9.94 13.47 -7.21
N ALA A 89 10.86 12.60 -6.76
CA ALA A 89 11.93 12.98 -5.85
C ALA A 89 12.95 13.96 -6.45
N GLY A 90 13.12 13.96 -7.77
CA GLY A 90 14.00 14.88 -8.50
C GLY A 90 13.38 16.24 -8.84
N VAL A 91 12.05 16.39 -8.75
CA VAL A 91 11.37 17.65 -9.05
C VAL A 91 11.66 18.69 -7.95
N LYS A 92 12.22 19.85 -8.34
CA LYS A 92 12.61 20.94 -7.42
C LYS A 92 11.46 21.86 -6.99
N GLN A 93 10.20 21.44 -7.08
CA GLN A 93 9.05 22.29 -6.75
C GLN A 93 8.59 22.19 -5.29
N GLY A 94 9.33 21.52 -4.41
CA GLY A 94 9.00 21.39 -2.98
C GLY A 94 10.25 21.26 -2.11
N ARG A 95 10.13 20.57 -0.97
CA ARG A 95 11.30 20.23 -0.15
C ARG A 95 12.08 19.12 -0.84
N GLN A 96 13.40 19.18 -0.76
CA GLN A 96 14.24 18.09 -1.25
C GLN A 96 13.88 16.80 -0.51
N ILE A 97 13.48 15.77 -1.26
CA ILE A 97 13.20 14.45 -0.69
C ILE A 97 14.53 13.77 -0.41
N SER A 98 14.76 13.37 0.84
CA SER A 98 16.00 12.69 1.19
C SER A 98 16.09 11.32 0.52
N SER A 99 17.31 10.90 0.19
CA SER A 99 17.54 9.59 -0.43
C SER A 99 17.07 8.43 0.46
N THR A 100 17.07 8.59 1.78
CA THR A 100 16.50 7.62 2.73
C THR A 100 15.01 7.45 2.53
N VAL A 101 14.26 8.54 2.38
CA VAL A 101 12.80 8.50 2.16
C VAL A 101 12.49 7.83 0.82
N VAL A 102 13.25 8.12 -0.23
CA VAL A 102 13.11 7.45 -1.53
C VAL A 102 13.38 5.95 -1.43
N LYS A 103 14.45 5.56 -0.73
CA LYS A 103 14.79 4.14 -0.49
C LYS A 103 13.67 3.41 0.26
N ASP A 104 13.08 4.05 1.26
CA ASP A 104 11.98 3.45 2.04
C ASP A 104 10.72 3.23 1.18
N VAL A 105 10.38 4.16 0.29
CA VAL A 105 9.28 3.96 -0.68
C VAL A 105 9.59 2.80 -1.64
N HIS A 106 10.83 2.68 -2.10
CA HIS A 106 11.23 1.60 -3.00
C HIS A 106 11.16 0.21 -2.35
N LYS A 107 11.42 0.09 -1.04
CA LYS A 107 11.21 -1.17 -0.29
C LYS A 107 9.75 -1.60 -0.33
N ILE A 108 8.81 -0.67 -0.20
CA ILE A 108 7.36 -0.98 -0.26
C ILE A 108 7.00 -1.46 -1.67
N ARG A 109 7.50 -0.76 -2.70
CA ARG A 109 7.30 -1.16 -4.10
C ARG A 109 7.80 -2.58 -4.35
N GLU A 110 9.00 -2.89 -3.90
CA GLU A 110 9.61 -4.21 -4.05
C GLU A 110 8.81 -5.29 -3.33
N TYR A 111 8.42 -5.04 -2.09
CA TYR A 111 7.55 -5.96 -1.34
C TYR A 111 6.20 -6.18 -2.03
N ARG A 112 5.55 -5.10 -2.51
CA ARG A 112 4.31 -5.17 -3.30
C ARG A 112 4.49 -5.96 -4.59
N ASN A 113 5.57 -5.72 -5.32
CA ASN A 113 5.85 -6.43 -6.57
C ASN A 113 6.07 -7.92 -6.31
N HIS A 114 6.79 -8.29 -5.25
CA HIS A 114 6.97 -9.67 -4.85
C HIS A 114 5.63 -10.35 -4.53
N MET A 115 4.77 -9.70 -3.74
CA MET A 115 3.43 -10.22 -3.41
C MET A 115 2.51 -10.41 -4.63
N VAL A 116 2.70 -9.63 -5.69
CA VAL A 116 1.86 -9.71 -6.90
C VAL A 116 2.41 -10.68 -7.95
N HIS A 117 3.73 -10.86 -8.00
CA HIS A 117 4.38 -11.59 -9.08
C HIS A 117 4.95 -12.96 -8.67
N GLU A 118 4.80 -13.39 -7.40
CA GLU A 118 5.18 -14.72 -6.87
C GLU A 118 6.44 -15.31 -7.55
N ARG A 119 7.52 -14.53 -7.54
CA ARG A 119 8.78 -14.91 -8.16
C ARG A 119 9.58 -15.78 -7.20
N ASP A 120 9.54 -17.10 -7.41
CA ASP A 120 10.26 -18.11 -6.62
C ASP A 120 11.78 -18.07 -6.81
N ASP A 121 12.28 -17.37 -7.84
CA ASP A 121 13.69 -17.30 -8.21
C ASP A 121 14.48 -16.18 -7.51
N VAL A 122 13.81 -15.33 -6.71
CA VAL A 122 14.43 -14.21 -6.01
C VAL A 122 14.11 -14.27 -4.52
N ALA A 123 15.13 -14.05 -3.68
CA ALA A 123 14.95 -13.95 -2.25
C ALA A 123 13.86 -12.91 -1.91
N PRO A 124 12.87 -13.24 -1.06
CA PRO A 124 11.78 -12.34 -0.76
C PRO A 124 12.32 -11.07 -0.09
N PRO A 125 11.87 -9.87 -0.52
CA PRO A 125 12.21 -8.64 0.16
C PRO A 125 11.66 -8.67 1.60
N PRO A 126 12.26 -7.91 2.53
CA PRO A 126 11.77 -7.82 3.89
C PRO A 126 10.29 -7.42 3.93
N ALA A 127 9.51 -8.13 4.74
CA ALA A 127 8.08 -7.85 4.90
C ALA A 127 7.86 -6.42 5.43
N VAL A 128 6.90 -5.72 4.83
CA VAL A 128 6.52 -4.38 5.26
C VAL A 128 5.09 -4.41 5.78
N VAL A 129 4.92 -4.07 7.06
CA VAL A 129 3.59 -3.94 7.67
C VAL A 129 2.90 -2.64 7.23
N ILE A 130 1.57 -2.63 7.14
CA ILE A 130 0.80 -1.53 6.58
C ILE A 130 1.03 -0.19 7.29
N LYS A 131 1.22 -0.22 8.63
CA LYS A 131 1.52 0.98 9.43
C LYS A 131 2.86 1.60 9.06
N VAL A 132 3.87 0.77 8.76
CA VAL A 132 5.20 1.21 8.32
C VAL A 132 5.09 1.76 6.90
N ALA A 133 4.40 1.05 6.00
CA ALA A 133 4.16 1.52 4.64
C ALA A 133 3.49 2.90 4.64
N ARG A 134 2.41 3.06 5.40
CA ARG A 134 1.73 4.36 5.55
C ARG A 134 2.68 5.47 5.98
N ARG A 135 3.47 5.23 7.03
CA ARG A 135 4.40 6.23 7.58
C ARG A 135 5.39 6.68 6.51
N TRP A 136 6.04 5.73 5.85
CA TRP A 136 7.04 6.02 4.81
C TRP A 136 6.44 6.74 3.60
N LEU A 137 5.27 6.31 3.11
CA LEU A 137 4.59 6.96 1.99
C LEU A 137 4.13 8.38 2.34
N ASN A 138 3.61 8.60 3.55
CA ASN A 138 3.24 9.94 4.00
C ASN A 138 4.46 10.86 4.16
N ASN A 139 5.59 10.35 4.67
CA ASN A 139 6.82 11.13 4.75
C ASN A 139 7.27 11.60 3.37
N PHE A 140 7.12 10.75 2.34
CA PHE A 140 7.40 11.13 0.95
C PHE A 140 6.43 12.22 0.47
N LEU A 141 5.12 12.04 0.65
CA LEU A 141 4.12 13.01 0.21
C LEU A 141 4.19 14.35 0.96
N GLN A 142 4.64 14.37 2.21
CA GLN A 142 4.84 15.60 3.00
C GLN A 142 5.97 16.50 2.47
N ALA A 143 6.85 15.96 1.62
CA ALA A 143 7.90 16.75 0.99
C ALA A 143 7.40 17.47 -0.28
N LEU A 144 6.25 17.08 -0.81
CA LEU A 144 5.59 17.75 -1.94
C LEU A 144 4.94 19.07 -1.49
N PRO A 145 4.68 20.00 -2.43
CA PRO A 145 3.91 21.21 -2.14
C PRO A 145 2.58 20.91 -1.46
N GLU A 146 2.09 21.80 -0.59
CA GLU A 146 0.80 21.57 0.08
C GLU A 146 -0.39 21.52 -0.89
N ARG A 147 -0.25 22.13 -2.07
CA ARG A 147 -1.27 22.16 -3.11
C ARG A 147 -0.66 21.91 -4.48
N TRP A 148 -1.30 21.02 -5.23
CA TRP A 148 -1.13 20.75 -6.65
C TRP A 148 -2.45 20.23 -7.22
#